data_AF-A0A838GC50-F1
#
_entry.id   AF-A0A838GC50-F1
#
_cell.length_a   1.000
_cell.length_b   1.000
_cell.length_c   1.000
_cell.angle_alpha   90.00
_cell.angle_beta   90.00
_cell.angle_gamma   90.00
#
_symmetry.space_group_name_H-M   'P 1'
#
loop_
_entity.id
_entity.type
_entity.pdbx_description
1 polymer ?
#
loop_
_entity_poly.entity_id
_entity_poly.type
_entity_poly.pdbx_seq_one_letter_code
_entity_poly.pdbx_strand_id
1 'polypeptide(L)'
;VALSCVVVWLLMRSPWGRVLKSIREDEDAVRSLGKNVYSYKMQSLVIGGLFGALAGFATALRSAAIGPSFFATDITFFAYTVLLIGGAARVLGPVVGSVIFWFLLSFLGLFFDQATRGSDPLIPDWIMTPTEASLIRFIFLGLGLMLLMIYRPQGIFGDRRELALDAR
;
A
#
# COMPACT_ATOMS: atom_id res chain seq x y z
N VAL A 1 12.17 7.71 -0.85
CA VAL A 1 11.19 7.14 -1.81
C VAL A 1 11.75 7.07 -3.23
N ALA A 2 12.07 8.19 -3.89
CA ALA A 2 12.59 8.17 -5.26
C ALA A 2 13.81 7.25 -5.46
N LEU A 3 14.80 7.33 -4.57
CA LEU A 3 15.97 6.45 -4.60
C LEU A 3 15.57 4.97 -4.48
N SER A 4 14.69 4.62 -3.54
CA SER A 4 14.17 3.25 -3.38
C SER A 4 13.47 2.76 -4.66
N CYS A 5 12.68 3.61 -5.31
CA CYS A 5 12.01 3.28 -6.58
C CYS A 5 13.02 3.03 -7.70
N VAL A 6 14.06 3.87 -7.83
CA VAL A 6 15.11 3.69 -8.83
C VAL A 6 15.87 2.38 -8.61
N VAL A 7 16.23 2.08 -7.35
CA VAL A 7 16.90 0.82 -6.99
C VAL A 7 16.05 -0.38 -7.36
N VAL A 8 14.76 -0.39 -6.97
CA VAL A 8 13.86 -1.51 -7.29
C VAL A 8 13.63 -1.62 -8.80
N TRP A 9 13.51 -0.49 -9.50
CA TRP A 9 13.33 -0.48 -10.95
C TRP A 9 14.53 -1.08 -11.68
N LEU A 10 15.76 -0.72 -11.29
CA LEU A 10 17.00 -1.31 -11.83
C LEU A 10 17.08 -2.80 -11.51
N LEU A 11 16.76 -3.19 -10.28
CA LEU A 11 16.78 -4.58 -9.82
C LEU A 11 15.82 -5.45 -10.64
N MET A 12 14.60 -4.95 -10.89
CA MET A 12 13.58 -5.65 -11.68
C MET A 12 13.93 -5.76 -13.16
N ARG A 13 14.71 -4.82 -13.70
CA ARG A 13 15.16 -4.84 -15.11
C ARG A 13 16.41 -5.71 -15.33
N SER A 14 17.10 -6.08 -14.26
CA SER A 14 18.28 -6.93 -14.28
C SER A 14 17.94 -8.42 -14.55
N PRO A 15 18.93 -9.30 -14.82
CA PRO A 15 18.71 -10.74 -14.92
C PRO A 15 18.01 -11.34 -13.69
N TRP A 16 18.26 -10.78 -12.50
CA TRP A 16 17.65 -11.22 -11.26
C TRP A 16 16.13 -11.04 -11.27
N GLY A 17 15.64 -9.86 -11.69
CA GLY A 17 14.22 -9.58 -11.80
C GLY A 17 13.50 -10.45 -12.82
N ARG A 18 14.18 -10.81 -13.93
CA ARG A 18 13.64 -11.75 -14.93
C ARG A 18 13.44 -13.14 -14.35
N VAL A 19 14.39 -13.64 -13.56
CA VAL A 19 14.26 -14.94 -12.88
C VAL A 19 13.12 -14.92 -11.87
N LEU A 20 12.97 -13.85 -11.09
CA LEU A 20 11.83 -13.70 -10.17
C LEU A 20 10.49 -13.70 -10.90
N LYS A 21 10.42 -13.03 -12.06
CA LYS A 21 9.21 -13.05 -12.88
C LYS A 21 8.91 -14.46 -13.37
N SER A 22 9.90 -15.21 -13.85
CA SER A 22 9.72 -16.61 -14.24
C SER A 22 9.29 -17.50 -13.07
N ILE A 23 9.82 -17.28 -11.85
CA ILE A 23 9.42 -18.03 -10.64
C ILE A 23 7.94 -17.81 -10.32
N ARG A 24 7.41 -16.60 -10.59
CA ARG A 24 5.99 -16.28 -10.40
C ARG A 24 5.10 -17.02 -11.41
N GLU A 25 5.57 -17.25 -12.63
CA GLU A 25 4.81 -17.93 -13.68
C GLU A 25 4.81 -19.45 -13.49
N ASP A 26 5.99 -20.06 -13.28
CA ASP A 26 6.15 -21.49 -13.05
C ASP A 26 7.46 -21.76 -12.27
N GLU A 27 7.31 -22.14 -11.00
CA GLU A 27 8.43 -22.44 -10.12
C GLU A 27 9.15 -23.74 -10.53
N ASP A 28 8.42 -24.76 -10.98
CA ASP A 28 8.99 -26.06 -11.32
C ASP A 28 9.80 -25.98 -12.62
N ALA A 29 9.34 -25.18 -13.59
CA ALA A 29 10.10 -24.87 -14.81
C ALA A 29 11.42 -24.14 -14.51
N VAL A 30 11.44 -23.22 -13.54
CA VAL A 30 12.68 -22.53 -13.15
C VAL A 30 13.64 -23.49 -12.44
N ARG A 31 13.11 -24.42 -11.63
CA ARG A 31 13.91 -25.47 -10.98
C ARG A 31 14.51 -26.45 -11.98
N SER A 32 13.76 -26.85 -13.01
CA SER A 32 14.26 -27.75 -14.06
C SER A 32 15.38 -27.12 -14.90
N LEU A 33 15.42 -25.79 -14.99
CA LEU A 33 16.52 -25.03 -15.60
C LEU A 33 17.76 -24.89 -14.68
N GLY A 34 17.77 -25.56 -13.53
CA GLY A 34 18.91 -25.59 -12.61
C GLY A 34 19.08 -24.33 -11.75
N LYS A 35 18.05 -23.48 -11.66
CA LYS A 35 18.08 -22.27 -10.79
C LYS A 35 17.55 -22.59 -9.40
N ASN A 36 18.25 -22.14 -8.37
CA ASN A 36 17.82 -22.32 -6.98
C ASN A 36 16.72 -21.31 -6.61
N VAL A 37 15.45 -21.71 -6.75
CA VAL A 37 14.29 -20.86 -6.48
C VAL A 37 14.23 -20.38 -5.02
N TYR A 38 14.61 -21.24 -4.06
CA TYR A 38 14.61 -20.88 -2.64
C TYR A 38 15.53 -19.68 -2.37
N SER A 39 16.72 -19.65 -2.97
CA SER A 39 17.66 -18.53 -2.80
C SER A 39 17.09 -17.22 -3.36
N TYR A 40 16.46 -17.24 -4.53
CA TYR A 40 15.84 -16.04 -5.12
C TYR A 40 14.66 -15.52 -4.29
N LYS A 41 13.83 -16.40 -3.71
CA LYS A 41 12.75 -16.03 -2.79
C LYS A 41 13.28 -15.47 -1.47
N MET A 42 14.34 -16.05 -0.92
CA MET A 42 14.97 -15.53 0.30
C MET A 42 15.58 -14.14 0.06
N GLN A 43 16.26 -13.95 -1.06
CA GLN A 43 16.81 -12.65 -1.44
C GLN A 43 15.71 -11.59 -1.59
N SER A 44 14.57 -11.92 -2.22
CA SER A 44 13.47 -10.98 -2.37
C SER A 44 12.85 -10.60 -1.02
N LEU A 45 12.70 -11.57 -0.11
CA LEU A 45 12.25 -11.33 1.26
C LEU A 45 13.20 -10.41 2.02
N VAL A 46 14.52 -10.66 1.96
CA VAL A 46 15.53 -9.85 2.65
C VAL A 46 15.54 -8.42 2.11
N ILE A 47 15.48 -8.23 0.79
CA ILE A 47 15.43 -6.91 0.16
C ILE A 47 14.16 -6.16 0.57
N GLY A 48 13.00 -6.83 0.58
CA GLY A 48 11.74 -6.25 1.06
C GLY A 48 11.80 -5.86 2.54
N GLY A 49 12.34 -6.74 3.37
CA GLY A 49 12.57 -6.48 4.80
C GLY A 49 13.53 -5.31 5.05
N LEU A 50 14.56 -5.14 4.22
CA LEU A 50 15.48 -4.01 4.29
C LEU A 50 14.76 -2.68 4.02
N PHE A 51 13.90 -2.62 3.00
CA PHE A 51 13.08 -1.42 2.75
C PHE A 51 12.08 -1.16 3.88
N GLY A 52 11.47 -2.21 4.45
CA GLY A 52 10.61 -2.10 5.63
C GLY A 52 11.34 -1.57 6.86
N ALA A 53 12.54 -2.07 7.13
CA ALA A 53 13.39 -1.61 8.22
C ALA A 53 13.82 -0.15 8.05
N LEU A 54 14.18 0.26 6.83
CA LEU A 54 14.50 1.67 6.52
C LEU A 54 13.30 2.60 6.76
N ALA A 55 12.09 2.17 6.36
CA ALA A 55 10.86 2.92 6.63
C ALA A 55 10.56 3.02 8.13
N GLY A 56 10.75 1.92 8.87
CA GLY A 56 10.63 1.89 10.33
C GLY A 56 11.63 2.84 11.01
N PHE A 57 12.89 2.81 10.60
CA PHE A 57 13.94 3.70 11.10
C PHE A 57 13.61 5.18 10.84
N ALA A 58 13.17 5.53 9.62
CA ALA A 58 12.77 6.89 9.29
C ALA A 58 11.56 7.36 10.12
N THR A 59 10.61 6.46 10.39
CA THR A 59 9.45 6.75 11.25
C THR A 59 9.87 6.94 12.70
N ALA A 60 10.74 6.08 13.21
CA ALA A 60 11.30 6.17 14.54
C ALA A 60 12.05 7.49 14.77
N LEU A 61 12.83 7.93 13.77
CA LEU A 61 13.55 9.21 13.85
C LEU A 61 12.62 10.43 13.90
N ARG A 62 11.45 10.35 13.25
CA ARG A 62 10.44 11.41 13.26
C ARG A 62 9.66 11.46 14.57
N SER A 63 9.53 10.33 15.27
CA SER A 63 8.72 10.22 16.48
C SER A 63 9.57 10.45 17.73
N ALA A 64 9.18 11.43 18.56
CA ALA A 64 9.87 11.70 19.83
C ALA A 64 9.70 10.57 20.88
N ALA A 65 8.68 9.72 20.71
CA ALA A 65 8.43 8.54 21.51
C ALA A 65 7.88 7.42 20.63
N ILE A 66 8.27 6.18 20.95
CA ILE A 66 7.82 4.97 20.26
C ILE A 66 7.26 4.03 21.32
N GLY A 67 5.99 3.65 21.16
CA GLY A 67 5.29 2.72 22.03
C GLY A 67 4.71 1.53 21.25
N PRO A 68 4.35 0.42 21.92
CA PRO A 68 3.74 -0.74 21.28
C PRO A 68 2.44 -0.43 20.54
N SER A 69 1.69 0.58 21.02
CA SER A 69 0.43 1.02 20.41
C SER A 69 0.58 1.61 19.01
N PHE A 70 1.77 2.09 18.63
CA PHE A 70 2.00 2.65 17.30
C PHE A 70 2.10 1.56 16.23
N PHE A 71 2.39 0.31 16.60
CA PHE A 71 2.52 -0.83 15.68
C PHE A 71 1.31 -1.76 15.75
N ALA A 72 0.13 -1.18 15.96
CA ALA A 72 -1.13 -1.89 15.89
C ALA A 72 -1.43 -2.37 14.45
N THR A 73 -2.44 -3.23 14.33
CA THR A 73 -2.88 -3.84 13.07
C THR A 73 -3.26 -2.80 12.00
N ASP A 74 -3.56 -1.58 12.41
CA ASP A 74 -3.92 -0.44 11.55
C ASP A 74 -2.86 -0.22 10.46
N ILE A 75 -1.57 -0.32 10.81
CA ILE A 75 -0.47 -0.11 9.86
C ILE A 75 -0.47 -1.18 8.77
N THR A 76 -0.71 -2.45 9.11
CA THR A 76 -0.74 -3.53 8.12
C THR A 76 -1.92 -3.37 7.19
N PHE A 77 -3.10 -2.99 7.71
CA PHE A 77 -4.28 -2.68 6.89
C PHE A 77 -4.02 -1.50 5.95
N PHE A 78 -3.41 -0.42 6.42
CA PHE A 78 -3.07 0.72 5.56
C PHE A 78 -2.04 0.34 4.49
N ALA A 79 -1.04 -0.49 4.82
CA ALA A 79 -0.06 -0.96 3.85
C ALA A 79 -0.71 -1.81 2.74
N TYR A 80 -1.56 -2.77 3.11
CA TYR A 80 -2.32 -3.56 2.12
C TYR A 80 -3.24 -2.69 1.28
N THR A 81 -3.90 -1.72 1.91
CA THR A 81 -4.78 -0.79 1.23
C THR A 81 -4.04 0.04 0.18
N VAL A 82 -2.88 0.60 0.55
CA VAL A 82 -2.01 1.35 -0.36
C VAL A 82 -1.58 0.47 -1.53
N LEU A 83 -1.23 -0.80 -1.26
CA LEU A 83 -0.87 -1.76 -2.29
C LEU A 83 -2.04 -2.06 -3.24
N LEU A 84 -3.25 -2.21 -2.72
CA LEU A 84 -4.46 -2.47 -3.49
C LEU A 84 -4.86 -1.28 -4.37
N ILE A 85 -4.82 -0.05 -3.83
CA ILE A 85 -5.08 1.17 -4.62
C ILE A 85 -4.04 1.31 -5.73
N GLY A 86 -2.77 1.12 -5.39
CA GLY A 86 -1.65 1.32 -6.31
C GLY A 86 -1.50 0.23 -7.38
N GLY A 87 -1.82 -1.00 -7.02
CA GLY A 87 -1.51 -2.22 -7.77
C GLY A 87 -0.17 -2.83 -7.36
N ALA A 88 -0.15 -4.13 -7.03
CA ALA A 88 1.04 -4.85 -6.54
C ALA A 88 2.09 -5.14 -7.64
N ALA A 89 1.68 -5.12 -8.91
CA ALA A 89 2.49 -5.58 -10.04
C ALA A 89 3.56 -4.60 -10.53
N ARG A 90 3.52 -3.33 -10.11
CA ARG A 90 4.42 -2.28 -10.62
C ARG A 90 5.17 -1.58 -9.51
N VAL A 91 6.43 -1.24 -9.78
CA VAL A 91 7.34 -0.53 -8.86
C VAL A 91 6.77 0.81 -8.40
N LEU A 92 6.00 1.50 -9.25
CA LEU A 92 5.36 2.79 -8.93
C LEU A 92 3.99 2.64 -8.25
N GLY A 93 3.41 1.43 -8.23
CA GLY A 93 2.10 1.17 -7.64
C GLY A 93 2.01 1.63 -6.19
N PRO A 94 2.87 1.14 -5.28
CA PRO A 94 2.84 1.56 -3.87
C PRO A 94 3.04 3.07 -3.66
N VAL A 95 3.82 3.74 -4.52
CA VAL A 95 4.06 5.18 -4.42
C VAL A 95 2.76 5.94 -4.71
N VAL A 96 2.14 5.68 -5.87
CA VAL A 96 0.91 6.39 -6.24
C VAL A 96 -0.25 5.99 -5.34
N GLY A 97 -0.34 4.72 -4.96
CA GLY A 97 -1.29 4.22 -3.97
C GLY A 97 -1.18 4.96 -2.64
N SER A 98 0.06 5.21 -2.16
CA SER A 98 0.29 5.96 -0.92
C SER A 98 -0.14 7.42 -1.02
N VAL A 99 0.17 8.08 -2.14
CA VAL A 99 -0.21 9.48 -2.38
C VAL A 99 -1.72 9.61 -2.39
N ILE A 100 -2.42 8.73 -3.10
CA ILE A 100 -3.88 8.77 -3.22
C ILE A 100 -4.54 8.42 -1.89
N PHE A 101 -4.05 7.39 -1.19
CA PHE A 101 -4.56 6.99 0.11
C PHE A 101 -4.49 8.13 1.12
N TRP A 102 -3.30 8.74 1.28
CA TRP A 102 -3.11 9.84 2.21
C TRP A 102 -3.84 11.10 1.78
N PHE A 103 -3.90 11.39 0.47
CA PHE A 103 -4.69 12.50 -0.06
C PHE A 103 -6.17 12.33 0.26
N LEU A 104 -6.74 11.15 0.01
CA LEU A 104 -8.15 10.86 0.32
C LEU A 104 -8.41 10.97 1.83
N LEU A 105 -7.53 10.40 2.66
CA LEU A 105 -7.65 10.45 4.11
C LEU A 105 -7.60 11.89 4.64
N SER A 106 -6.66 12.71 4.15
CA SER A 106 -6.53 14.11 4.53
C SER A 106 -7.68 14.97 4.01
N PHE A 107 -8.06 14.80 2.74
CA PHE A 107 -9.16 15.55 2.12
C PHE A 107 -10.47 15.32 2.86
N LEU A 108 -10.77 14.04 3.14
CA LEU A 108 -11.97 13.65 3.84
C LEU A 108 -11.96 14.14 5.29
N GLY A 109 -10.79 14.08 5.95
CA GLY A 109 -10.60 14.69 7.26
C GLY A 109 -10.87 16.19 7.27
N LEU A 110 -10.35 16.94 6.30
CA LEU A 110 -10.58 18.38 6.17
C LEU A 110 -12.04 18.71 5.86
N PHE A 111 -12.69 17.93 4.99
CA PHE A 111 -14.09 18.11 4.64
C PHE A 111 -15.01 17.94 5.85
N PHE A 112 -14.83 16.85 6.61
CA PHE A 112 -15.61 16.63 7.83
C PHE A 112 -15.27 17.64 8.93
N ASP A 113 -14.00 18.05 9.05
CA ASP A 113 -13.63 19.08 10.03
C ASP A 113 -14.25 20.45 9.72
N GLN A 114 -14.26 20.86 8.44
CA GLN A 114 -14.92 22.08 8.01
C GLN A 114 -16.45 22.00 8.16
N ALA A 115 -17.05 20.82 7.93
CA ALA A 115 -18.49 20.62 8.10
C ALA A 115 -18.97 20.73 9.56
N THR A 116 -18.09 20.41 10.53
CA THR A 116 -18.40 20.48 11.97
C THR A 116 -17.91 21.76 12.64
N ARG A 117 -16.80 22.37 12.18
CA ARG A 117 -16.17 23.56 12.81
C ARG A 117 -16.31 24.88 12.00
N GLY A 118 -16.93 24.84 10.82
CA GLY A 118 -17.16 26.03 10.00
C GLY A 118 -18.13 27.02 10.64
N SER A 119 -18.04 28.29 10.24
CA SER A 119 -18.87 29.40 10.74
C SER A 119 -20.39 29.23 10.54
N ASP A 120 -20.81 28.31 9.66
CA ASP A 120 -22.18 27.82 9.51
C ASP A 120 -22.18 26.27 9.56
N PRO A 121 -22.35 25.64 10.74
CA PRO A 121 -22.36 24.20 10.87
C PRO A 121 -23.56 23.59 10.13
N LEU A 122 -23.31 22.83 9.08
CA LEU A 122 -24.34 22.09 8.35
C LEU A 122 -24.83 20.85 9.15
N ILE A 123 -24.05 20.42 10.14
CA ILE A 123 -24.35 19.29 11.03
C ILE A 123 -24.35 19.81 12.47
N PRO A 124 -25.51 19.90 13.13
CA PRO A 124 -25.59 20.29 14.54
C PRO A 124 -24.87 19.28 15.45
N ASP A 125 -24.27 19.77 16.54
CA ASP A 125 -23.50 18.99 17.53
C ASP A 125 -24.25 17.77 18.12
N TRP A 126 -25.58 17.74 17.99
CA TRP A 126 -26.44 16.66 18.46
C TRP A 126 -26.39 15.40 17.58
N ILE A 127 -25.87 15.52 16.36
CA ILE A 127 -25.74 14.41 15.40
C ILE A 127 -24.29 13.89 15.36
N MET A 128 -23.30 14.76 15.51
CA MET A 128 -21.90 14.40 15.37
C MET A 128 -21.00 15.33 16.18
N THR A 129 -20.36 14.79 17.21
CA THR A 129 -19.31 15.53 17.92
C THR A 129 -18.05 15.65 17.04
N PRO A 130 -17.20 16.67 17.22
CA PRO A 130 -15.95 16.82 16.46
C PRO A 130 -15.00 15.60 16.57
N THR A 131 -15.13 14.83 17.65
CA THR A 131 -14.36 13.61 17.90
C THR A 131 -14.87 12.46 17.04
N GLU A 132 -16.18 12.32 16.88
CA GLU A 132 -16.83 11.30 16.04
C GLU A 132 -16.67 11.61 14.54
N ALA A 133 -16.67 12.89 14.17
CA ALA A 133 -16.34 13.35 12.81
C ALA A 133 -14.98 12.84 12.32
N SER A 134 -13.99 12.85 13.21
CA SER A 134 -12.65 12.34 12.93
C SER A 134 -12.58 10.82 12.76
N LEU A 135 -13.53 10.07 13.35
CA LEU A 135 -13.61 8.61 13.19
C LEU A 135 -14.36 8.22 11.92
N ILE A 136 -15.39 8.99 11.54
CA ILE A 136 -16.25 8.70 10.39
C ILE A 136 -15.49 8.76 9.06
N ARG A 137 -14.42 9.57 8.96
CA ARG A 137 -13.52 9.53 7.78
C ARG A 137 -12.94 8.13 7.51
N PHE A 138 -12.68 7.31 8.53
CA PHE A 138 -12.17 5.95 8.33
C PHE A 138 -13.23 5.00 7.76
N ILE A 139 -14.50 5.21 8.12
CA ILE A 139 -15.63 4.44 7.59
C ILE A 139 -15.83 4.77 6.10
N PHE A 140 -15.87 6.05 5.76
CA PHE A 140 -15.99 6.49 4.37
C PHE A 140 -14.76 6.10 3.53
N LEU A 141 -13.56 6.13 4.10
CA LEU A 141 -12.35 5.61 3.46
C LEU A 141 -12.52 4.10 3.18
N GLY A 142 -12.96 3.32 4.17
CA GLY A 142 -13.23 1.88 4.02
C GLY A 142 -14.26 1.59 2.92
N LEU A 143 -15.35 2.35 2.88
CA LEU A 143 -16.35 2.25 1.82
C LEU A 143 -15.79 2.66 0.44
N GLY A 144 -15.01 3.73 0.39
CA GLY A 144 -14.33 4.17 -0.83
C GLY A 144 -13.36 3.11 -1.36
N LEU A 145 -12.66 2.43 -0.46
CA LEU A 145 -11.79 1.29 -0.79
C LEU A 145 -12.57 0.08 -1.26
N MET A 146 -13.68 -0.24 -0.59
CA MET A 146 -14.57 -1.33 -1.01
C MET A 146 -15.11 -1.07 -2.42
N LEU A 147 -15.56 0.15 -2.69
CA LEU A 147 -15.98 0.59 -4.03
C LEU A 147 -14.84 0.49 -5.05
N LEU A 148 -13.63 0.93 -4.70
CA LEU A 148 -12.47 0.81 -5.57
C LEU A 148 -12.14 -0.66 -5.87
N MET A 149 -12.20 -1.53 -4.86
CA MET A 149 -11.97 -2.97 -5.04
C MET A 149 -13.05 -3.61 -5.92
N ILE A 150 -14.32 -3.18 -5.78
CA ILE A 150 -15.44 -3.67 -6.61
C ILE A 150 -15.30 -3.22 -8.07
N TYR A 151 -15.05 -1.93 -8.31
CA TYR A 151 -15.04 -1.39 -9.68
C TYR A 151 -13.69 -1.57 -10.38
N ARG A 152 -12.58 -1.65 -9.64
CA ARG A 152 -11.20 -1.71 -10.14
C ARG A 152 -10.32 -2.59 -9.23
N PRO A 153 -10.55 -3.92 -9.15
CA PRO A 153 -9.82 -4.84 -8.26
C PRO A 153 -8.30 -4.92 -8.54
N GLN A 154 -7.86 -4.37 -9.68
CA GLN A 154 -6.47 -4.39 -10.13
C GLN A 154 -5.67 -3.20 -9.57
N GLY A 155 -6.32 -2.25 -8.90
CA GLY A 155 -5.75 -0.95 -8.56
C GLY A 155 -5.64 -0.03 -9.78
N ILE A 156 -5.01 1.13 -9.59
CA ILE A 156 -4.93 2.19 -10.59
C ILE A 156 -3.95 1.82 -11.71
N PHE A 157 -2.87 1.11 -11.38
CA PHE A 157 -1.85 0.67 -12.36
C PHE A 157 -1.81 -0.84 -12.60
N GLY A 158 -2.88 -1.55 -12.22
CA GLY A 158 -2.99 -3.00 -12.43
C GLY A 158 -2.97 -3.38 -13.90
N ASP A 159 -2.21 -4.42 -14.23
CA ASP A 159 -2.14 -4.99 -15.57
C ASP A 159 -3.11 -6.17 -15.69
N ARG A 160 -4.06 -6.09 -16.63
CA ARG A 160 -5.09 -7.13 -16.86
C ARG A 160 -4.50 -8.51 -17.22
N ARG A 161 -3.24 -8.54 -17.68
CA ARG A 161 -2.58 -9.77 -18.14
C ARG A 161 -2.08 -10.66 -17.01
N GLU A 162 -1.89 -10.13 -15.80
CA GLU A 162 -1.38 -10.92 -14.67
C GLU A 162 -2.48 -11.60 -13.83
N LEU A 163 -3.73 -11.14 -13.94
CA LEU A 163 -4.89 -11.74 -13.26
C LEU A 163 -5.52 -12.90 -14.05
N ALA A 164 -5.22 -13.01 -15.34
CA ALA A 164 -5.77 -14.06 -16.20
C ALA A 164 -5.07 -15.43 -16.02
N LEU A 165 -3.94 -15.47 -15.31
CA LEU A 165 -3.15 -16.68 -15.08
C LEU A 165 -3.57 -17.44 -13.81
N ASP A 166 -4.17 -16.76 -12.82
CA ASP A 166 -4.74 -17.39 -11.60
C ASP A 166 -6.11 -18.06 -11.84
N ALA A 167 -6.66 -17.94 -13.05
CA ALA A 167 -7.99 -18.46 -13.42
C ALA A 167 -7.95 -19.75 -14.26
N ARG A 168 -6.78 -20.41 -14.37
CA ARG A 168 -6.61 -21.72 -15.00
C ARG A 168 -5.94 -22.67 -14.03
#